data_AF-A0A3S0Y4B1-F1
#
_entry.id   AF-A0A3S0Y4B1-F1
#
_cell.length_a   1.000
_cell.length_b   1.000
_cell.length_c   1.000
_cell.angle_alpha   90.00
_cell.angle_beta   90.00
_cell.angle_gamma   90.00
#
_symmetry.space_group_name_H-M   'P 1'
#
loop_
_entity.id
_entity.type
_entity.pdbx_description
1 polymer ?
#
loop_
_entity_poly.entity_id
_entity_poly.type
_entity_poly.pdbx_seq_one_letter_code
_entity_poly.pdbx_strand_id
1 'polypeptide(L)'
;MKRFVVVLSGFSMLGSVYATNCVGTATSACSNMTSESSCQNAYLSGTSNIQCQWSGGSCIDGGGACVSSTTVMCKGNAVSSCNNLSSSTCNNSYISGAENFQCEFYDNGQCGHTSTHCEP
;
A
#
# COMPACT_ATOMS: atom_id res chain seq x y z
N MET A 1 -9.80 51.19 16.84
CA MET A 1 -10.28 49.95 16.18
C MET A 1 -9.12 49.30 15.43
N LYS A 2 -8.66 48.11 15.85
CA LYS A 2 -8.35 46.94 15.01
C LYS A 2 -7.57 45.92 15.84
N ARG A 3 -8.24 44.81 16.12
CA ARG A 3 -7.66 43.59 16.68
C ARG A 3 -6.85 42.93 15.57
N PHE A 4 -5.59 42.59 15.81
CA PHE A 4 -4.90 41.58 15.02
C PHE A 4 -4.61 40.40 15.94
N VAL A 5 -5.48 39.40 15.82
CA VAL A 5 -5.28 38.06 16.36
C VAL A 5 -4.16 37.43 15.54
N VAL A 6 -2.97 37.28 16.11
CA VAL A 6 -1.93 36.43 15.54
C VAL A 6 -2.27 35.01 15.95
N VAL A 7 -2.93 34.29 15.04
CA VAL A 7 -3.10 32.84 15.11
C VAL A 7 -1.70 32.24 14.95
N LEU A 8 -1.09 31.81 16.05
CA LEU A 8 0.07 30.93 15.99
C LEU A 8 -0.40 29.62 15.38
N SER A 9 -0.03 29.44 14.13
CA SER A 9 -0.16 28.23 13.34
C SER A 9 0.41 27.05 14.13
N GLY A 10 -0.49 26.17 14.58
CA GLY A 10 -0.13 24.83 15.00
C GLY A 10 0.54 24.15 13.81
N PHE A 11 1.86 23.97 13.91
CA PHE A 11 2.58 23.00 13.10
C PHE A 11 2.03 21.63 13.48
N SER A 12 0.98 21.21 12.78
CA SER A 12 0.54 19.84 12.77
C SER A 12 1.75 19.01 12.38
N MET A 13 2.26 18.24 13.34
CA MET A 13 3.17 17.14 13.08
C MET A 13 2.45 16.25 12.07
N LEU A 14 2.76 16.43 10.79
CA LEU A 14 2.60 15.41 9.77
C LEU A 14 3.62 14.34 10.13
N GLY A 15 3.32 13.59 11.20
CA GLY A 15 3.91 12.28 11.40
C GLY A 15 3.58 11.52 10.14
N SER A 16 4.59 11.31 9.30
CA SER A 16 4.50 10.43 8.15
C SER A 16 3.91 9.13 8.67
N VAL A 17 2.62 8.91 8.35
CA VAL A 17 1.98 7.63 8.59
C VAL A 17 2.64 6.72 7.57
N TYR A 18 3.78 6.16 7.94
CA TYR A 18 4.42 5.14 7.14
C TYR A 18 3.41 4.00 7.09
N ALA A 19 2.73 3.88 5.95
CA ALA A 19 1.87 2.76 5.67
C ALA A 19 2.76 1.51 5.65
N THR A 20 2.78 0.75 6.73
CA THR A 20 3.51 -0.51 6.79
C THR A 20 2.78 -1.53 5.93
N ASN A 21 3.51 -2.22 5.04
CA ASN A 21 2.95 -3.31 4.25
C ASN A 21 2.47 -4.45 5.18
N CYS A 22 1.28 -5.00 4.94
CA CYS A 22 0.79 -6.18 5.63
C CYS A 22 1.61 -7.36 5.16
N VAL A 23 2.11 -8.15 6.10
CA VAL A 23 2.94 -9.31 5.81
C VAL A 23 2.09 -10.57 5.90
N GLY A 24 2.24 -11.45 4.92
CA GLY A 24 1.65 -12.79 4.94
C GLY A 24 0.30 -12.90 4.24
N THR A 25 -0.54 -13.81 4.72
CA THR A 25 -1.75 -14.26 4.01
C THR A 25 -2.99 -13.51 4.48
N ALA A 26 -3.82 -13.08 3.53
CA ALA A 26 -5.13 -12.52 3.82
C ALA A 26 -6.03 -13.54 4.56
N THR A 27 -6.63 -13.12 5.67
CA THR A 27 -7.63 -13.88 6.42
C THR A 27 -8.89 -13.04 6.64
N SER A 28 -10.01 -13.72 6.90
CA SER A 28 -11.27 -13.09 7.34
C SER A 28 -11.37 -12.97 8.86
N ALA A 29 -10.51 -13.65 9.62
CA ALA A 29 -10.43 -13.57 11.08
C ALA A 29 -9.05 -14.01 11.59
N CYS A 30 -8.37 -13.17 12.37
CA CYS A 30 -7.12 -13.55 13.05
C CYS A 30 -7.39 -14.63 14.12
N SER A 31 -8.52 -14.54 14.81
CA SER A 31 -8.93 -15.45 15.89
C SER A 31 -9.04 -16.92 15.50
N ASN A 32 -9.12 -17.23 14.20
CA ASN A 32 -9.15 -18.61 13.72
C ASN A 32 -7.77 -19.29 13.75
N MET A 33 -6.71 -18.51 13.98
CA MET A 33 -5.34 -19.02 14.01
C MET A 33 -4.94 -19.40 15.44
N THR A 34 -4.57 -20.67 15.60
CA THR A 34 -4.14 -21.25 16.87
C THR A 34 -2.62 -21.39 16.99
N SER A 35 -1.89 -20.97 15.95
CA SER A 35 -0.43 -21.03 15.88
C SER A 35 0.16 -19.63 15.76
N GLU A 36 1.17 -19.33 16.58
CA GLU A 36 1.86 -18.04 16.60
C GLU A 36 2.46 -17.67 15.24
N SER A 37 3.13 -18.62 14.58
CA SER A 37 3.75 -18.41 13.27
C SER A 37 2.71 -18.10 12.19
N SER A 38 1.57 -18.79 12.20
CA SER A 38 0.46 -18.50 11.28
C SER A 38 -0.13 -17.12 11.54
N CYS A 39 -0.29 -16.75 12.82
CA CYS A 39 -0.81 -15.45 13.21
C CYS A 39 0.09 -14.29 12.76
N GLN A 40 1.40 -14.40 12.97
CA GLN A 40 2.35 -13.36 12.56
C GLN A 40 2.43 -13.22 11.04
N ASN A 41 2.14 -14.30 10.30
CA ASN A 41 2.12 -14.31 8.84
C ASN A 41 0.71 -14.17 8.26
N ALA A 42 -0.17 -13.40 8.92
CA ALA A 42 -1.52 -13.16 8.47
C ALA A 42 -1.99 -11.74 8.72
N TYR A 43 -2.94 -11.29 7.90
CA TYR A 43 -3.60 -10.00 8.08
C TYR A 43 -5.09 -10.10 7.71
N LEU A 44 -5.92 -9.32 8.39
CA LEU A 44 -7.33 -9.16 8.06
C LEU A 44 -7.48 -8.36 6.76
N SER A 45 -8.11 -8.99 5.76
CA SER A 45 -8.41 -8.32 4.49
C SER A 45 -9.83 -7.74 4.52
N GLY A 46 -9.95 -6.45 4.27
CA GLY A 46 -11.23 -5.73 4.34
C GLY A 46 -11.13 -4.28 3.87
N THR A 47 -12.01 -3.41 4.36
CA THR A 47 -11.98 -1.96 4.03
C THR A 47 -10.73 -1.25 4.56
N SER A 48 -10.13 -1.79 5.61
CA SER A 48 -8.80 -1.41 6.08
C SER A 48 -8.09 -2.70 6.48
N ASN A 49 -6.90 -2.92 5.93
CA ASN A 49 -6.17 -4.13 6.27
C ASN A 49 -5.50 -3.96 7.63
N ILE A 50 -5.55 -5.00 8.45
CA ILE A 50 -5.03 -4.97 9.83
C ILE A 50 -4.13 -6.20 10.02
N GLN A 51 -2.90 -5.99 10.47
CA GLN A 51 -1.99 -7.11 10.72
C GLN A 51 -2.52 -7.91 11.92
N CYS A 52 -2.50 -9.24 11.82
CA CYS A 52 -2.80 -10.08 12.97
C CYS A 52 -1.66 -10.00 14.00
N GLN A 53 -2.00 -10.06 15.29
CA GLN A 53 -1.02 -10.04 16.37
C GLN A 53 -1.23 -11.24 17.29
N TRP A 54 -0.15 -11.94 17.61
CA TRP A 54 -0.17 -12.96 18.64
C TRP A 54 -0.02 -12.31 20.01
N SER A 55 -0.97 -12.55 20.92
CA SER A 55 -0.94 -12.00 22.27
C SER A 55 -1.69 -12.92 23.22
N GLY A 56 -1.09 -13.21 24.39
CA GLY A 56 -1.75 -13.99 25.43
C GLY A 56 -2.09 -15.44 25.04
N GLY A 57 -1.38 -16.02 24.07
CA GLY A 57 -1.62 -17.39 23.60
C GLY A 57 -2.74 -17.52 22.57
N SER A 58 -3.24 -16.41 22.04
CA SER A 58 -4.21 -16.39 20.95
C SER A 58 -3.83 -15.36 19.89
N CYS A 59 -4.36 -15.54 18.69
CA CYS A 59 -4.23 -14.59 17.61
C CYS A 59 -5.38 -13.58 17.68
N ILE A 60 -5.06 -12.29 17.67
CA ILE A 60 -6.02 -11.20 17.79
C ILE A 60 -5.85 -10.19 16.64
N ASP A 61 -6.91 -9.44 16.39
CA ASP A 61 -6.88 -8.29 15.50
C ASP A 61 -6.20 -7.15 16.28
N GLY A 62 -5.03 -6.68 15.83
CA GLY A 62 -4.32 -5.68 16.64
C GLY A 62 -2.92 -5.28 16.23
N GLY A 63 -2.32 -5.91 15.22
CA GLY A 63 -0.95 -5.61 14.77
C GLY A 63 -0.79 -4.28 14.03
N GLY A 64 -1.81 -3.43 14.05
CA GLY A 64 -1.84 -2.13 13.39
C GLY A 64 -2.47 -2.17 12.00
N ALA A 65 -2.95 -1.00 11.56
CA ALA A 65 -3.39 -0.83 10.18
C ALA A 65 -2.17 -0.98 9.26
N CYS A 66 -2.35 -1.76 8.20
CA CYS A 66 -1.32 -2.01 7.21
C CYS A 66 -1.92 -1.86 5.81
N VAL A 67 -1.06 -1.66 4.81
CA VAL A 67 -1.46 -1.72 3.40
C VAL A 67 -1.16 -3.12 2.92
N SER A 68 -2.13 -3.86 2.38
CA SER A 68 -1.88 -5.24 1.96
C SER A 68 -0.69 -5.25 0.99
N SER A 69 0.30 -6.14 1.16
CA SER A 69 1.37 -6.31 0.17
C SER A 69 0.84 -6.79 -1.19
N THR A 70 -0.43 -7.19 -1.27
CA THR A 70 -1.17 -7.42 -2.53
C THR A 70 -1.62 -6.09 -3.16
N THR A 71 -1.67 -5.01 -2.39
CA THR A 71 -1.66 -3.62 -2.87
C THR A 71 -0.22 -3.24 -3.20
N VAL A 72 0.26 -3.82 -4.27
CA VAL A 72 1.51 -3.46 -4.93
C VAL A 72 1.66 -1.92 -4.97
N MET A 73 2.73 -1.38 -4.38
CA MET A 73 3.01 0.07 -4.37
C MET A 73 3.60 0.52 -5.71
N CYS A 74 2.81 0.37 -6.79
CA CYS A 74 3.22 0.94 -8.05
C CYS A 74 3.26 2.47 -7.95
N LYS A 75 4.27 3.07 -8.56
CA LYS A 75 4.44 4.52 -8.56
C LYS A 75 3.55 5.14 -9.62
N GLY A 76 2.72 6.09 -9.20
CA GLY A 76 2.02 7.00 -10.08
C GLY A 76 0.56 6.62 -10.35
N ASN A 77 0.08 6.90 -11.57
CA ASN A 77 -1.35 6.78 -11.91
C ASN A 77 -1.71 5.40 -12.48
N ALA A 78 -2.85 4.87 -12.05
CA ALA A 78 -3.40 3.64 -12.61
C ALA A 78 -3.86 3.85 -14.06
N VAL A 79 -3.44 2.97 -14.96
CA VAL A 79 -3.78 2.98 -16.39
C VAL A 79 -4.24 1.59 -16.84
N SER A 80 -4.96 1.52 -17.95
CA SER A 80 -5.38 0.25 -18.55
C SER A 80 -4.29 -0.39 -19.43
N SER A 81 -3.31 0.38 -19.88
CA SER A 81 -2.16 -0.07 -20.67
C SER A 81 -1.05 0.99 -20.68
N CYS A 82 0.21 0.57 -20.68
CA CYS A 82 1.36 1.47 -20.85
C CYS A 82 1.48 2.03 -22.28
N ASN A 83 0.98 1.33 -23.31
CA ASN A 83 1.31 1.57 -24.73
C ASN A 83 0.97 2.97 -25.27
N ASN A 84 0.09 3.72 -24.62
CA ASN A 84 -0.35 5.06 -25.05
C ASN A 84 0.14 6.19 -24.15
N LEU A 85 1.10 5.92 -23.26
CA LEU A 85 1.65 6.93 -22.37
C LEU A 85 2.79 7.70 -23.04
N SER A 86 2.83 9.01 -22.81
CA SER A 86 4.00 9.83 -23.15
C SER A 86 5.18 9.51 -22.23
N SER A 87 6.40 9.81 -22.66
CA SER A 87 7.64 9.47 -21.93
C SER A 87 7.64 9.91 -20.47
N SER A 88 7.11 11.10 -20.16
CA SER A 88 7.00 11.64 -18.80
C SER A 88 5.94 10.95 -17.93
N THR A 89 4.93 10.35 -18.57
CA THR A 89 3.81 9.69 -17.89
C THR A 89 4.09 8.19 -17.69
N CYS A 90 4.93 7.62 -18.56
CA CYS A 90 5.35 6.23 -18.53
C CYS A 90 5.90 5.82 -17.16
N ASN A 91 6.96 6.49 -16.71
CA ASN A 91 7.65 6.14 -15.46
C ASN A 91 6.88 6.52 -14.17
N ASN A 92 5.68 7.06 -14.33
CA ASN A 92 4.79 7.45 -13.24
C ASN A 92 3.37 6.91 -13.48
N SER A 93 3.27 5.71 -14.05
CA SER A 93 2.02 5.00 -14.26
C SER A 93 2.19 3.51 -14.08
N TYR A 94 1.09 2.82 -13.84
CA TYR A 94 1.07 1.37 -13.67
C TYR A 94 -0.22 0.75 -14.16
N ILE A 95 -0.15 -0.51 -14.58
CA ILE A 95 -1.32 -1.28 -15.00
C ILE A 95 -1.98 -1.87 -13.76
N SER A 96 -3.24 -1.50 -13.52
CA SER A 96 -4.04 -2.04 -12.42
C SER A 96 -4.83 -3.27 -12.91
N GLY A 97 -4.61 -4.44 -12.30
CA GLY A 97 -5.21 -5.70 -12.75
C GLY A 97 -5.17 -6.81 -11.69
N ALA A 98 -5.25 -8.08 -12.12
CA ALA A 98 -5.05 -9.24 -11.24
C ALA A 98 -3.62 -9.28 -10.66
N GLU A 99 -2.67 -8.71 -11.41
CA GLU A 99 -1.29 -8.45 -11.03
C GLU A 99 -0.99 -7.01 -11.47
N ASN A 100 -0.35 -6.21 -10.61
CA ASN A 100 -0.03 -4.83 -10.94
C ASN A 100 1.39 -4.74 -11.53
N PHE A 101 1.52 -4.06 -12.67
CA PHE A 101 2.79 -3.93 -13.40
C PHE A 101 3.22 -2.46 -13.53
N GLN A 102 4.49 -2.18 -13.23
CA GLN A 102 5.05 -0.84 -13.36
C GLN A 102 5.35 -0.57 -14.85
N CYS A 103 4.90 0.58 -15.36
CA CYS A 103 5.38 1.08 -16.64
C CYS A 103 6.79 1.67 -16.41
N GLU A 104 7.84 1.06 -16.97
CA GLU A 104 9.23 1.34 -16.58
C GLU A 104 10.16 1.76 -17.71
N PHE A 105 9.83 1.43 -18.96
CA PHE A 105 10.70 1.77 -20.08
C PHE A 105 9.94 2.42 -21.22
N TYR A 106 10.56 3.45 -21.81
CA TYR A 106 10.07 4.15 -22.98
C TYR A 106 11.06 3.91 -24.12
N ASP A 107 10.70 3.09 -25.09
CA ASP A 107 11.54 2.75 -26.24
C ASP A 107 10.81 3.06 -27.55
N ASN A 108 11.52 3.69 -28.49
CA ASN A 108 11.04 4.02 -29.83
C ASN A 108 9.64 4.68 -29.91
N GLY A 109 9.31 5.53 -28.93
CA GLY A 109 8.01 6.23 -28.86
C GLY A 109 6.90 5.44 -28.15
N GLN A 110 7.20 4.26 -27.61
CA GLN A 110 6.24 3.40 -26.91
C GLN A 110 6.67 3.18 -25.47
N CYS A 111 5.70 3.29 -24.56
CA CYS A 111 5.89 2.97 -23.15
C CYS A 111 5.51 1.50 -22.90
N GLY A 112 6.44 0.75 -22.30
CA GLY A 112 6.29 -0.65 -21.94
C GLY A 112 6.36 -0.87 -20.43
N HIS A 113 5.90 -2.04 -20.00
CA HIS A 113 6.10 -2.55 -18.64
C HIS A 113 7.07 -3.72 -18.69
N THR A 114 7.85 -3.91 -17.62
CA THR A 114 8.58 -5.16 -17.46
C THR A 114 7.62 -6.27 -17.01
N SER A 115 8.07 -7.53 -17.09
CA SER A 115 7.37 -8.66 -16.47
C SER A 115 7.42 -8.61 -14.94
N THR A 116 8.19 -7.68 -14.39
CA THR A 116 8.42 -7.51 -12.96
C THR A 116 7.19 -6.81 -12.38
N HIS A 117 6.48 -7.53 -11.52
CA HIS A 117 5.46 -6.96 -10.63
C HIS A 117 6.05 -5.76 -9.91
N CYS A 118 5.26 -4.71 -9.64
CA CYS A 118 5.83 -3.58 -8.91
C CYS A 118 6.38 -4.09 -7.56
N GLU A 119 7.65 -3.81 -7.30
CA GLU A 119 8.32 -4.32 -6.11
C GLU A 119 7.82 -3.58 -4.85
N PRO A 120 7.82 -4.26 -3.68
CA PRO A 120 7.44 -3.63 -2.41
C PRO A 120 8.36 -2.49 -1.96
#